data_AF-A0A531LHV8-F1
#
_entry.id   AF-A0A531LHV8-F1
#
_cell.length_a   1.000
_cell.length_b   1.000
_cell.length_c   1.000
_cell.angle_alpha   90.00
_cell.angle_beta   90.00
_cell.angle_gamma   90.00
#
_symmetry.space_group_name_H-M   'P 1'
#
loop_
_entity.id
_entity.type
_entity.pdbx_description
1 polymer ?
#
loop_
_entity_poly.entity_id
_entity_poly.type
_entity_poly.pdbx_seq_one_letter_code
_entity_poly.pdbx_strand_id
1 'polypeptide(L)'
;ALQRANLIDPSSPNPSVEKLLHAFLPHKFVDHTHSTAILAIVDQDDSEALSKKVFGNKMGFVPYIMPGFDLAKAAADVFDADPTVEGLILDKHGIFTFGDDAKQAYDRMIHYVNLAEDFIASHGKPHIEKAALPARLAKPAEIAPMLRGAVAVARGEGRFDRMISDFRTSDAIVDFINSAKIADYAGRGVSTPDLSIRIKTGPMALPAPDADKIGDYKSLIRQHVEKFAKDYRAYFETNDALDDVSRTMLDQMPRLTLVPGLGMFGHGRTLKDAKIASDVGEMWIEAVRGAEAIGDFHPLSKADLFPLEYWSLEQAKLASNKPKLLTGQVVLVTGGAGAIGAATARLFADNGAHAVVVDLDAARATEAAKKAGNGSIGVGADITDPAQMRAAFDKAVAVYGGLDILVSNAGAAWEGRIGELDDATLRKSFELNFFAHQSAAQNAVRIMLEQGTGGVLLFNTSKQAINPGPKFGAYGMPKAATLFLSRQYAVDYGAHGIRSNAVNADRIRSGLLTDAMIASRSSARGVSEKEYMAGNLLGQEVTAEDVAQAFLHQALAERTTANVTTVDGGNIAAALR
;
A
#
# COMPACT_ATOMS: atom_id res chain seq x y z
N ALA A 1 -12.70 11.17 -24.74
CA ALA A 1 -12.94 12.61 -25.01
C ALA A 1 -14.42 12.89 -25.26
N LEU A 2 -15.06 12.22 -26.23
CA LEU A 2 -16.47 12.45 -26.59
C LEU A 2 -17.47 12.22 -25.44
N GLN A 3 -17.37 11.11 -24.72
CA GLN A 3 -18.27 10.81 -23.57
C GLN A 3 -18.17 11.87 -22.47
N ARG A 4 -16.94 12.29 -22.11
CA ARG A 4 -16.70 13.33 -21.09
C ARG A 4 -17.23 14.70 -21.48
N ALA A 5 -17.16 15.06 -22.77
CA ALA A 5 -17.70 16.33 -23.26
C ALA A 5 -19.24 16.41 -23.18
N ASN A 6 -19.91 15.26 -23.01
CA ASN A 6 -21.36 15.15 -22.87
C ASN A 6 -21.81 14.90 -21.42
N LEU A 7 -20.90 15.02 -20.44
CA LEU A 7 -21.26 15.02 -19.03
C LEU A 7 -21.79 16.39 -18.60
N ILE A 8 -22.79 16.39 -17.71
CA ILE A 8 -23.26 17.60 -17.05
C ILE A 8 -22.11 18.23 -16.24
N ASP A 9 -21.29 17.38 -15.61
CA ASP A 9 -20.06 17.77 -14.91
C ASP A 9 -18.86 16.99 -15.48
N PRO A 10 -17.93 17.66 -16.19
CA PRO A 10 -16.73 17.03 -16.74
C PRO A 10 -15.76 16.47 -15.69
N SER A 11 -15.90 16.85 -14.42
CA SER A 11 -15.07 16.35 -13.31
C SER A 11 -15.63 15.06 -12.68
N SER A 12 -16.89 14.72 -12.97
CA SER A 12 -17.54 13.50 -12.50
C SER A 12 -16.87 12.23 -13.03
N PRO A 13 -17.06 11.08 -12.35
CA PRO A 13 -16.62 9.78 -12.83
C PRO A 13 -17.14 9.50 -14.25
N ASN A 14 -16.39 8.70 -15.01
CA ASN A 14 -16.89 8.24 -16.31
C ASN A 14 -18.16 7.39 -16.08
N PRO A 15 -19.21 7.56 -16.89
CA PRO A 15 -20.40 6.72 -16.80
C PRO A 15 -20.08 5.26 -17.05
N SER A 16 -20.81 4.37 -16.38
CA SER A 16 -20.70 2.93 -16.57
C SER A 16 -20.94 2.50 -18.01
N VAL A 17 -20.38 1.36 -18.40
CA VAL A 17 -20.59 0.77 -19.74
C VAL A 17 -22.07 0.38 -19.94
N GLU A 18 -22.77 0.09 -18.85
CA GLU A 18 -24.21 -0.19 -18.79
C GLU A 18 -25.08 1.06 -19.01
N LYS A 19 -24.52 2.28 -19.09
CA LYS A 19 -25.32 3.50 -19.40
C LYS A 19 -26.16 3.32 -20.67
N LEU A 20 -25.70 2.51 -21.63
CA LEU A 20 -26.41 2.20 -22.86
C LEU A 20 -27.83 1.66 -22.64
N LEU A 21 -28.13 1.07 -21.48
CA LEU A 21 -29.48 0.63 -21.13
C LEU A 21 -30.52 1.74 -21.23
N HIS A 22 -30.17 2.98 -20.91
CA HIS A 22 -31.08 4.13 -21.05
C HIS A 22 -31.46 4.45 -22.50
N ALA A 23 -30.76 3.88 -23.49
CA ALA A 23 -31.14 4.02 -24.89
C ALA A 23 -32.17 2.96 -25.33
N PHE A 24 -32.34 1.89 -24.58
CA PHE A 24 -33.17 0.75 -24.96
C PHE A 24 -34.34 0.48 -24.01
N LEU A 25 -34.17 0.76 -22.71
CA LEU A 25 -35.26 0.66 -21.74
C LEU A 25 -36.03 1.99 -21.67
N PRO A 26 -37.38 1.97 -21.58
CA PRO A 26 -38.21 3.17 -21.63
C PRO A 26 -38.16 4.01 -20.35
N HIS A 27 -37.42 3.57 -19.32
CA HIS A 27 -37.42 4.19 -18.00
C HIS A 27 -36.35 5.28 -17.86
N LYS A 28 -36.74 6.33 -17.12
CA LYS A 28 -35.88 7.51 -16.88
C LYS A 28 -34.73 7.20 -15.91
N PHE A 29 -34.97 6.32 -14.95
CA PHE A 29 -33.98 5.92 -13.94
C PHE A 29 -33.75 4.41 -14.03
N VAL A 30 -32.49 4.02 -14.10
CA VAL A 30 -32.03 2.62 -14.13
C VAL A 30 -30.87 2.53 -13.15
N ASP A 31 -31.04 1.75 -12.11
CA ASP A 31 -30.02 1.51 -11.09
C ASP A 31 -29.38 0.15 -11.35
N HIS A 32 -28.06 0.08 -11.17
CA HIS A 32 -27.28 -1.14 -11.30
C HIS A 32 -26.41 -1.33 -10.07
N THR A 33 -26.41 -2.54 -9.51
CA THR A 33 -25.47 -2.90 -8.44
C THR A 33 -24.98 -4.34 -8.57
N HIS A 34 -23.82 -4.58 -7.96
CA HIS A 34 -23.21 -5.90 -7.74
C HIS A 34 -23.30 -6.27 -6.25
N SER A 35 -24.48 -6.15 -5.64
CA SER A 35 -24.64 -6.46 -4.21
C SER A 35 -24.28 -7.92 -3.93
N THR A 36 -23.59 -8.18 -2.83
CA THR A 36 -23.02 -9.50 -2.51
C THR A 36 -24.10 -10.58 -2.38
N ALA A 37 -25.28 -10.23 -1.88
CA ALA A 37 -26.44 -11.13 -1.81
C ALA A 37 -26.98 -11.51 -3.20
N ILE A 38 -27.04 -10.57 -4.15
CA ILE A 38 -27.43 -10.88 -5.54
C ILE A 38 -26.37 -11.76 -6.18
N LEU A 39 -25.07 -11.43 -6.03
CA LEU A 39 -23.96 -12.25 -6.55
C LEU A 39 -24.02 -13.68 -6.02
N ALA A 40 -24.34 -13.86 -4.73
CA ALA A 40 -24.54 -15.17 -4.12
C ALA A 40 -25.66 -15.99 -4.79
N ILE A 41 -26.68 -15.34 -5.36
CA ILE A 41 -27.74 -16.01 -6.14
C ILE A 41 -27.29 -16.30 -7.57
N VAL A 42 -26.68 -15.32 -8.25
CA VAL A 42 -26.40 -15.42 -9.69
C VAL A 42 -25.13 -16.20 -10.02
N ASP A 43 -24.18 -16.29 -9.11
CA ASP A 43 -22.96 -17.09 -9.26
C ASP A 43 -23.18 -18.57 -8.91
N GLN A 44 -24.23 -19.20 -9.46
CA GLN A 44 -24.52 -20.64 -9.32
C GLN A 44 -24.87 -21.29 -10.66
N ASP A 45 -24.66 -22.61 -10.79
CA ASP A 45 -24.96 -23.33 -12.04
C ASP A 45 -26.46 -23.29 -12.40
N ASP A 46 -27.35 -23.22 -11.40
CA ASP A 46 -28.81 -23.15 -11.56
C ASP A 46 -29.39 -21.75 -11.29
N SER A 47 -28.58 -20.70 -11.53
CA SER A 47 -28.90 -19.30 -11.22
C SER A 47 -30.25 -18.83 -11.76
N GLU A 48 -30.69 -19.27 -12.94
CA GLU A 48 -32.01 -18.92 -13.51
C GLU A 48 -33.16 -19.45 -12.66
N ALA A 49 -33.13 -20.74 -12.32
CA ALA A 49 -34.17 -21.38 -11.53
C ALA A 49 -34.18 -20.82 -10.10
N LEU A 50 -33.00 -20.58 -9.53
CA LEU A 50 -32.86 -19.96 -8.22
C LEU A 50 -33.36 -18.52 -8.22
N SER A 51 -33.00 -17.70 -9.22
CA SER A 51 -33.47 -16.32 -9.36
C SER A 51 -34.99 -16.26 -9.45
N LYS A 52 -35.61 -17.14 -10.23
CA LYS A 52 -37.07 -17.24 -10.31
C LYS A 52 -37.71 -17.62 -8.97
N LYS A 53 -37.06 -18.48 -8.19
CA LYS A 53 -37.51 -18.87 -6.84
C LYS A 53 -37.43 -17.71 -5.85
N VAL A 54 -36.37 -16.89 -5.91
CA VAL A 54 -36.13 -15.77 -4.97
C VAL A 54 -36.98 -14.55 -5.32
N PHE A 55 -36.96 -14.13 -6.59
CA PHE A 55 -37.52 -12.85 -7.03
C PHE A 55 -38.90 -12.96 -7.70
N GLY A 56 -39.35 -14.19 -7.98
CA GLY A 56 -40.61 -14.44 -8.68
C GLY A 56 -40.61 -13.92 -10.11
N ASN A 57 -41.80 -13.62 -10.64
CA ASN A 57 -41.97 -13.19 -12.03
C ASN A 57 -41.81 -11.68 -12.23
N LYS A 58 -41.44 -10.93 -11.18
CA LYS A 58 -41.25 -9.47 -11.27
C LYS A 58 -39.84 -9.06 -11.67
N MET A 59 -38.92 -10.02 -11.77
CA MET A 59 -37.57 -9.80 -12.29
C MET A 59 -37.36 -10.67 -13.52
N GLY A 60 -37.01 -10.04 -14.65
CA GLY A 60 -36.59 -10.76 -15.85
C GLY A 60 -35.20 -11.37 -15.65
N PHE A 61 -34.92 -12.51 -16.28
CA PHE A 61 -33.59 -13.13 -16.24
C PHE A 61 -32.87 -12.90 -17.56
N VAL A 62 -31.65 -12.36 -17.48
CA VAL A 62 -30.77 -12.13 -18.63
C VAL A 62 -29.60 -13.12 -18.51
N PRO A 63 -29.49 -14.11 -19.41
CA PRO A 63 -28.34 -15.01 -19.45
C PRO A 63 -27.03 -14.24 -19.60
N TYR A 64 -25.92 -14.85 -19.16
CA TYR A 64 -24.65 -14.14 -19.18
C TYR A 64 -24.29 -13.69 -20.60
N ILE A 65 -23.95 -12.41 -20.68
CA ILE A 65 -23.44 -11.77 -21.88
C ILE A 65 -22.47 -10.68 -21.46
N MET A 66 -21.43 -10.47 -22.27
CA MET A 66 -20.41 -9.49 -21.97
C MET A 66 -21.04 -8.09 -21.77
N PRO A 67 -20.73 -7.39 -20.66
CA PRO A 67 -21.16 -6.02 -20.42
C PRO A 67 -20.89 -5.07 -21.59
N GLY A 68 -21.82 -4.16 -21.85
CA GLY A 68 -21.75 -3.19 -22.95
C GLY A 68 -22.99 -3.20 -23.83
N PHE A 69 -22.79 -3.04 -25.14
CA PHE A 69 -23.88 -2.91 -26.11
C PHE A 69 -24.74 -4.17 -26.22
N ASP A 70 -24.10 -5.35 -26.25
CA ASP A 70 -24.82 -6.61 -26.39
C ASP A 70 -25.66 -6.93 -25.15
N LEU A 71 -25.13 -6.66 -23.95
CA LEU A 71 -25.91 -6.71 -22.71
C LEU A 71 -27.11 -5.77 -22.75
N ALA A 72 -26.93 -4.53 -23.22
CA ALA A 72 -28.03 -3.57 -23.30
C ALA A 72 -29.14 -4.03 -24.25
N LYS A 73 -28.79 -4.70 -25.36
CA LYS A 73 -29.77 -5.31 -26.27
C LYS A 73 -30.47 -6.51 -25.66
N ALA A 74 -29.72 -7.44 -25.05
CA ALA A 74 -30.31 -8.60 -24.40
C ALA A 74 -31.28 -8.20 -23.27
N ALA A 75 -30.92 -7.19 -22.48
CA ALA A 75 -31.80 -6.60 -21.47
C ALA A 75 -33.08 -6.02 -22.08
N ALA A 76 -32.98 -5.35 -23.23
CA ALA A 76 -34.13 -4.82 -23.95
C ALA A 76 -35.04 -5.92 -24.49
N ASP A 77 -34.47 -6.97 -25.09
CA ASP A 77 -35.22 -8.12 -25.61
C ASP A 77 -36.01 -8.82 -24.48
N VAL A 78 -35.40 -8.98 -23.30
CA VAL A 78 -36.08 -9.55 -22.11
C VAL A 78 -37.19 -8.63 -21.60
N PHE A 79 -36.96 -7.31 -21.57
CA PHE A 79 -37.97 -6.35 -21.15
C PHE A 79 -39.14 -6.28 -22.15
N ASP A 80 -38.88 -6.25 -23.46
CA ASP A 80 -39.92 -6.19 -24.49
C ASP A 80 -40.79 -7.45 -24.51
N ALA A 81 -40.22 -8.60 -24.12
CA ALA A 81 -40.96 -9.84 -23.96
C ALA A 81 -41.92 -9.81 -22.76
N ASP A 82 -41.56 -9.12 -21.67
CA ASP A 82 -42.44 -8.89 -20.51
C ASP A 82 -42.23 -7.49 -19.89
N PRO A 83 -42.94 -6.46 -20.39
CA PRO A 83 -42.81 -5.10 -19.87
C PRO A 83 -43.34 -4.90 -18.45
N THR A 84 -43.86 -5.96 -17.80
CA THR A 84 -44.41 -5.89 -16.43
C THR A 84 -43.39 -6.19 -15.34
N VAL A 85 -42.17 -6.59 -15.73
CA VAL A 85 -41.02 -6.73 -14.83
C VAL A 85 -40.62 -5.38 -14.26
N GLU A 86 -39.98 -5.37 -13.10
CA GLU A 86 -39.55 -4.17 -12.36
C GLU A 86 -38.02 -4.00 -12.35
N GLY A 87 -37.33 -5.02 -12.86
CA GLY A 87 -35.90 -5.11 -12.94
C GLY A 87 -35.47 -6.36 -13.69
N LEU A 88 -34.15 -6.52 -13.83
CA LEU A 88 -33.51 -7.63 -14.50
C LEU A 88 -32.44 -8.23 -13.58
N ILE A 89 -32.42 -9.55 -13.46
CA ILE A 89 -31.32 -10.30 -12.87
C ILE A 89 -30.38 -10.72 -13.99
N LEU A 90 -29.10 -10.41 -13.84
CA LEU A 90 -28.05 -10.66 -14.80
C LEU A 90 -27.21 -11.82 -14.30
N ASP A 91 -27.22 -12.91 -15.05
CA ASP A 91 -26.43 -14.09 -14.71
C ASP A 91 -24.94 -13.75 -14.58
N LYS A 92 -24.30 -14.23 -13.51
CA LYS A 92 -22.90 -13.96 -13.15
C LYS A 92 -22.47 -12.49 -13.08
N HIS A 93 -23.44 -11.57 -12.98
CA HIS A 93 -23.14 -10.16 -13.06
C HIS A 93 -23.85 -9.37 -11.95
N GLY A 94 -25.18 -9.37 -11.85
CA GLY A 94 -25.83 -8.54 -10.84
C GLY A 94 -27.30 -8.26 -11.11
N ILE A 95 -27.74 -7.05 -10.78
CA ILE A 95 -29.14 -6.64 -10.86
C ILE A 95 -29.28 -5.27 -11.53
N PHE A 96 -30.33 -5.10 -12.33
CA PHE A 96 -30.89 -3.82 -12.72
C PHE A 96 -32.27 -3.64 -12.09
N THR A 97 -32.58 -2.44 -11.63
CA THR A 97 -33.96 -2.01 -11.36
C THR A 97 -34.23 -0.72 -12.10
N PHE A 98 -35.48 -0.47 -12.44
CA PHE A 98 -35.84 0.69 -13.22
C PHE A 98 -37.11 1.36 -12.70
N GLY A 99 -37.29 2.64 -13.04
CA GLY A 99 -38.42 3.44 -12.60
C GLY A 99 -38.57 4.76 -13.35
N ASP A 100 -39.76 5.33 -13.26
CA ASP A 100 -40.08 6.62 -13.87
C ASP A 100 -39.53 7.80 -13.05
N ASP A 101 -39.29 7.54 -11.77
CA ASP A 101 -38.55 8.42 -10.84
C ASP A 101 -37.44 7.67 -10.09
N ALA A 102 -36.48 8.45 -9.57
CA ALA A 102 -35.31 7.91 -8.88
C ALA A 102 -35.66 7.14 -7.61
N LYS A 103 -36.72 7.54 -6.90
CA LYS A 103 -37.12 6.88 -5.66
C LYS A 103 -37.67 5.49 -5.96
N GLN A 104 -38.48 5.36 -7.01
CA GLN A 104 -39.03 4.08 -7.43
C GLN A 104 -37.95 3.07 -7.83
N ALA A 105 -36.98 3.47 -8.67
CA ALA A 105 -35.89 2.59 -9.08
C ALA A 105 -35.06 2.13 -7.87
N TYR A 106 -34.77 3.05 -6.94
CA TYR A 106 -33.98 2.77 -5.74
C TYR A 106 -34.72 1.94 -4.70
N ASP A 107 -36.01 2.21 -4.44
CA ASP A 107 -36.84 1.40 -3.54
C ASP A 107 -36.93 -0.05 -4.04
N ARG A 108 -37.07 -0.25 -5.36
CA ARG A 108 -37.03 -1.58 -5.99
C ARG A 108 -35.68 -2.25 -5.78
N MET A 109 -34.57 -1.52 -5.95
CA MET A 109 -33.22 -2.06 -5.71
C MET A 109 -33.10 -2.57 -4.29
N ILE A 110 -33.48 -1.76 -3.29
CA ILE A 110 -33.46 -2.17 -1.88
C ILE A 110 -34.35 -3.39 -1.67
N HIS A 111 -35.58 -3.38 -2.21
CA HIS A 111 -36.52 -4.48 -2.04
C HIS A 111 -35.94 -5.81 -2.54
N TYR A 112 -35.45 -5.86 -3.78
CA TYR A 112 -34.95 -7.11 -4.36
C TYR A 112 -33.62 -7.56 -3.75
N VAL A 113 -32.74 -6.63 -3.34
CA VAL A 113 -31.53 -6.99 -2.58
C VAL A 113 -31.91 -7.59 -1.23
N ASN A 114 -32.86 -6.99 -0.50
CA ASN A 114 -33.34 -7.53 0.78
C ASN A 114 -33.96 -8.93 0.60
N LEU A 115 -34.71 -9.18 -0.48
CA LEU A 115 -35.24 -10.51 -0.77
C LEU A 115 -34.11 -11.55 -0.93
N ALA A 116 -33.00 -11.19 -1.57
CA ALA A 116 -31.84 -12.08 -1.67
C ALA A 116 -31.17 -12.31 -0.31
N GLU A 117 -30.98 -11.25 0.48
CA GLU A 117 -30.42 -11.34 1.83
C GLU A 117 -31.27 -12.23 2.75
N ASP A 118 -32.58 -12.00 2.78
CA ASP A 118 -33.55 -12.78 3.56
C ASP A 118 -33.56 -14.24 3.11
N PHE A 119 -33.47 -14.50 1.80
CA PHE A 119 -33.42 -15.85 1.26
C PHE A 119 -32.16 -16.59 1.73
N ILE A 120 -30.99 -15.97 1.62
CA ILE A 120 -29.72 -16.55 2.09
C ILE A 120 -29.76 -16.80 3.59
N ALA A 121 -30.25 -15.84 4.37
CA ALA A 121 -30.34 -15.98 5.83
C ALA A 121 -31.29 -17.11 6.27
N SER A 122 -32.40 -17.31 5.55
CA SER A 122 -33.43 -18.29 5.91
C SER A 122 -33.17 -19.70 5.35
N HIS A 123 -32.42 -19.83 4.25
CA HIS A 123 -32.16 -21.12 3.59
C HIS A 123 -30.70 -21.57 3.67
N GLY A 124 -29.80 -20.70 4.14
CA GLY A 124 -28.38 -20.96 4.24
C GLY A 124 -28.04 -22.08 5.23
N LYS A 125 -27.19 -23.01 4.81
CA LYS A 125 -26.64 -24.06 5.66
C LYS A 125 -25.45 -23.49 6.45
N PRO A 126 -25.34 -23.78 7.76
CA PRO A 126 -24.31 -23.18 8.61
C PRO A 126 -22.91 -23.78 8.42
N HIS A 127 -22.70 -24.75 7.52
CA HIS A 127 -21.55 -25.65 7.61
C HIS A 127 -20.47 -25.37 6.58
N ILE A 128 -19.44 -24.63 6.99
CA ILE A 128 -18.13 -24.62 6.34
C ILE A 128 -17.25 -25.61 7.11
N GLU A 129 -16.83 -26.69 6.46
CA GLU A 129 -15.83 -27.60 7.04
C GLU A 129 -14.55 -26.81 7.32
N LYS A 130 -14.10 -26.74 8.57
CA LYS A 130 -12.91 -25.96 8.96
C LYS A 130 -11.64 -26.79 8.84
N ALA A 131 -10.58 -26.19 8.30
CA ALA A 131 -9.24 -26.75 8.29
C ALA A 131 -8.65 -26.78 9.72
N ALA A 132 -7.79 -27.76 9.99
CA ALA A 132 -7.01 -27.78 11.22
C ALA A 132 -5.97 -26.64 11.22
N LEU A 133 -5.99 -25.82 12.27
CA LEU A 133 -5.02 -24.75 12.47
C LEU A 133 -3.85 -25.23 13.35
N PRO A 134 -2.63 -24.70 13.16
CA PRO A 134 -1.51 -24.87 14.08
C PRO A 134 -1.89 -24.47 15.51
N ALA A 135 -1.28 -25.14 16.50
CA ALA A 135 -1.51 -24.81 17.91
C ALA A 135 -1.09 -23.38 18.27
N ARG A 136 -0.05 -22.85 17.61
CA ARG A 136 0.44 -21.48 17.76
C ARG A 136 0.63 -20.83 16.41
N LEU A 137 -0.16 -19.79 16.14
CA LEU A 137 -0.10 -19.03 14.89
C LEU A 137 0.97 -17.94 14.97
N ALA A 138 1.67 -17.70 13.86
CA ALA A 138 2.55 -16.54 13.74
C ALA A 138 1.71 -15.26 13.66
N LYS A 139 2.27 -14.12 14.04
CA LYS A 139 1.55 -12.85 13.99
C LYS A 139 1.54 -12.29 12.55
N PRO A 140 0.51 -11.51 12.16
CA PRO A 140 0.47 -10.83 10.86
C PRO A 140 1.74 -10.01 10.58
N ALA A 141 2.28 -9.32 11.59
CA ALA A 141 3.49 -8.52 11.46
C ALA A 141 4.78 -9.34 11.20
N GLU A 142 4.79 -10.65 11.48
CA GLU A 142 5.91 -11.53 11.20
C GLU A 142 5.93 -11.95 9.73
N ILE A 143 4.75 -12.11 9.11
CA ILE A 143 4.62 -12.58 7.72
C ILE A 143 4.45 -11.44 6.70
N ALA A 144 3.97 -10.26 7.11
CA ALA A 144 3.68 -9.17 6.18
C ALA A 144 4.91 -8.72 5.37
N PRO A 145 6.12 -8.58 5.95
CA PRO A 145 7.32 -8.27 5.16
C PRO A 145 7.68 -9.37 4.17
N MET A 146 7.52 -10.65 4.55
CA MET A 146 7.77 -11.80 3.69
C MET A 146 6.83 -11.80 2.48
N LEU A 147 5.53 -11.58 2.73
CA LEU A 147 4.49 -11.43 1.70
C LEU A 147 4.81 -10.26 0.75
N ARG A 148 5.06 -9.09 1.32
CA ARG A 148 5.37 -7.87 0.55
C ARG A 148 6.59 -8.06 -0.34
N GLY A 149 7.60 -8.78 0.14
CA GLY A 149 8.77 -9.16 -0.63
C GLY A 149 8.47 -10.13 -1.77
N ALA A 150 7.64 -11.14 -1.51
CA ALA A 150 7.28 -12.15 -2.50
C ALA A 150 6.42 -11.60 -3.64
N VAL A 151 5.52 -10.65 -3.37
CA VAL A 151 4.66 -10.03 -4.41
C VAL A 151 5.32 -8.84 -5.13
N ALA A 152 6.58 -8.52 -4.83
CA ALA A 152 7.29 -7.45 -5.52
C ALA A 152 7.71 -7.88 -6.94
N VAL A 153 7.51 -7.02 -7.92
CA VAL A 153 7.83 -7.34 -9.33
C VAL A 153 9.30 -7.03 -9.60
N ALA A 154 10.11 -8.06 -9.84
CA ALA A 154 11.51 -7.90 -10.19
C ALA A 154 11.67 -7.19 -11.55
N ARG A 155 12.54 -6.18 -11.59
CA ARG A 155 12.94 -5.43 -12.81
C ARG A 155 14.34 -5.79 -13.29
N GLY A 156 14.93 -6.85 -12.71
CA GLY A 156 16.31 -7.26 -12.93
C GLY A 156 17.32 -6.42 -12.14
N GLU A 157 18.55 -6.94 -12.02
CA GLU A 157 19.69 -6.26 -11.37
C GLU A 157 19.44 -5.75 -9.94
N GLY A 158 18.61 -6.47 -9.17
CA GLY A 158 18.24 -6.13 -7.79
C GLY A 158 17.18 -5.04 -7.64
N ARG A 159 16.51 -4.64 -8.74
CA ARG A 159 15.44 -3.64 -8.73
C ARG A 159 14.05 -4.29 -8.63
N PHE A 160 13.15 -3.64 -7.90
CA PHE A 160 11.81 -4.16 -7.64
C PHE A 160 10.77 -3.04 -7.67
N ASP A 161 9.66 -3.29 -8.36
CA ASP A 161 8.43 -2.54 -8.13
C ASP A 161 7.71 -3.15 -6.93
N ARG A 162 7.75 -2.42 -5.82
CA ARG A 162 7.20 -2.88 -4.54
C ARG A 162 5.71 -2.53 -4.44
N MET A 163 5.03 -3.25 -3.56
CA MET A 163 3.62 -3.03 -3.25
C MET A 163 3.45 -2.68 -1.77
N ILE A 164 2.34 -2.06 -1.43
CA ILE A 164 1.84 -1.84 -0.07
C ILE A 164 0.87 -2.96 0.26
N SER A 165 0.90 -3.45 1.49
CA SER A 165 -0.02 -4.48 1.98
C SER A 165 -0.93 -3.93 3.07
N ASP A 166 -2.24 -4.00 2.85
CA ASP A 166 -3.29 -3.66 3.82
C ASP A 166 -3.82 -4.96 4.45
N PHE A 167 -3.63 -5.12 5.76
CA PHE A 167 -4.08 -6.31 6.48
C PHE A 167 -5.46 -6.08 7.11
N ARG A 168 -6.39 -7.02 6.92
CA ARG A 168 -7.71 -7.00 7.54
C ARG A 168 -8.04 -8.33 8.20
N THR A 169 -8.74 -8.23 9.33
CA THR A 169 -9.21 -9.37 10.10
C THR A 169 -10.50 -9.01 10.82
N SER A 170 -11.42 -9.96 10.85
CA SER A 170 -12.68 -9.93 11.59
C SER A 170 -13.12 -11.37 11.80
N ASP A 171 -14.03 -11.62 12.74
CA ASP A 171 -14.55 -12.98 12.98
C ASP A 171 -15.17 -13.56 11.69
N ALA A 172 -15.90 -12.74 10.93
CA ALA A 172 -16.49 -13.14 9.65
C ALA A 172 -15.44 -13.53 8.60
N ILE A 173 -14.34 -12.76 8.49
CA ILE A 173 -13.23 -13.09 7.58
C ILE A 173 -12.57 -14.39 8.03
N VAL A 174 -12.18 -14.48 9.31
CA VAL A 174 -11.44 -15.61 9.85
C VAL A 174 -12.26 -16.91 9.79
N ASP A 175 -13.55 -16.86 10.12
CA ASP A 175 -14.42 -18.02 10.05
C ASP A 175 -14.54 -18.58 8.63
N PHE A 176 -14.65 -17.70 7.62
CA PHE A 176 -14.74 -18.12 6.24
C PHE A 176 -13.41 -18.67 5.71
N ILE A 177 -12.30 -17.95 5.89
CA ILE A 177 -10.99 -18.38 5.35
C ILE A 177 -10.44 -19.62 6.04
N ASN A 178 -10.93 -19.96 7.24
CA ASN A 178 -10.62 -21.22 7.91
C ASN A 178 -11.28 -22.44 7.25
N SER A 179 -12.04 -22.26 6.16
CA SER A 179 -12.56 -23.36 5.36
C SER A 179 -11.45 -24.31 4.87
N ALA A 180 -11.68 -25.62 4.98
CA ALA A 180 -10.88 -26.66 4.34
C ALA A 180 -10.89 -26.54 2.80
N LYS A 181 -11.89 -25.84 2.24
CA LYS A 181 -12.05 -25.57 0.80
C LYS A 181 -11.53 -24.20 0.37
N ILE A 182 -10.89 -23.42 1.23
CA ILE A 182 -10.52 -22.03 0.90
C ILE A 182 -9.63 -21.90 -0.35
N ALA A 183 -8.71 -22.86 -0.56
CA ALA A 183 -7.86 -22.88 -1.76
C ALA A 183 -8.65 -23.22 -3.04
N ASP A 184 -9.70 -24.04 -2.92
CA ASP A 184 -10.61 -24.33 -4.02
C ASP A 184 -11.45 -23.09 -4.36
N TYR A 185 -12.11 -22.48 -3.37
CA TYR A 185 -12.88 -21.25 -3.55
C TYR A 185 -12.06 -20.15 -4.24
N ALA A 186 -10.85 -19.89 -3.74
CA ALA A 186 -9.95 -18.90 -4.30
C ALA A 186 -9.54 -19.22 -5.76
N GLY A 187 -9.50 -20.51 -6.14
CA GLY A 187 -9.14 -20.97 -7.48
C GLY A 187 -10.27 -20.91 -8.52
N ARG A 188 -11.54 -20.82 -8.07
CA ARG A 188 -12.72 -20.80 -8.95
C ARG A 188 -12.89 -19.49 -9.71
N GLY A 189 -12.61 -18.35 -9.10
CA GLY A 189 -12.71 -17.06 -9.78
C GLY A 189 -13.16 -15.91 -8.88
N VAL A 190 -13.72 -14.88 -9.52
CA VAL A 190 -14.27 -13.68 -8.87
C VAL A 190 -15.78 -13.64 -9.03
N SER A 191 -16.49 -13.09 -8.04
CA SER A 191 -17.96 -13.03 -8.00
C SER A 191 -18.59 -11.97 -8.91
N THR A 192 -17.79 -11.11 -9.54
CA THR A 192 -18.25 -10.25 -10.64
C THR A 192 -17.05 -9.90 -11.51
N PRO A 193 -17.23 -9.75 -12.84
CA PRO A 193 -16.15 -9.34 -13.73
C PRO A 193 -15.37 -8.12 -13.26
N ASP A 194 -16.04 -7.15 -12.63
CA ASP A 194 -15.44 -5.91 -12.13
C ASP A 194 -14.36 -6.14 -11.07
N LEU A 195 -14.41 -7.26 -10.33
CA LEU A 195 -13.38 -7.58 -9.36
C LEU A 195 -12.08 -8.02 -10.05
N SER A 196 -12.13 -8.53 -11.28
CA SER A 196 -10.96 -9.06 -11.98
C SER A 196 -9.88 -8.00 -12.21
N ILE A 197 -10.28 -6.76 -12.48
CA ILE A 197 -9.32 -5.66 -12.63
C ILE A 197 -8.65 -5.26 -11.29
N ARG A 198 -9.20 -5.69 -10.15
CA ARG A 198 -8.65 -5.39 -8.80
C ARG A 198 -7.94 -6.58 -8.16
N ILE A 199 -8.47 -7.78 -8.32
CA ILE A 199 -7.96 -9.02 -7.72
C ILE A 199 -7.61 -10.13 -8.74
N LYS A 200 -7.53 -9.79 -10.03
CA LYS A 200 -7.15 -10.71 -11.12
C LYS A 200 -8.10 -11.89 -11.23
N THR A 201 -7.57 -13.08 -11.45
CA THR A 201 -8.32 -14.33 -11.53
C THR A 201 -8.89 -14.80 -10.19
N GLY A 202 -8.59 -14.12 -9.08
CA GLY A 202 -9.09 -14.45 -7.75
C GLY A 202 -8.02 -14.27 -6.66
N PRO A 203 -8.39 -14.51 -5.38
CA PRO A 203 -7.46 -14.49 -4.26
C PRO A 203 -6.37 -15.56 -4.39
N MET A 204 -5.23 -15.36 -3.75
CA MET A 204 -4.26 -16.41 -3.46
C MET A 204 -4.50 -16.93 -2.03
N ALA A 205 -4.67 -18.23 -1.85
CA ALA A 205 -4.74 -18.84 -0.52
C ALA A 205 -3.38 -19.39 -0.07
N LEU A 206 -3.02 -19.14 1.18
CA LEU A 206 -1.87 -19.73 1.86
C LEU A 206 -2.33 -20.72 2.94
N PRO A 207 -1.49 -21.68 3.34
CA PRO A 207 -1.71 -22.42 4.58
C PRO A 207 -1.54 -21.52 5.81
N ALA A 208 -2.11 -21.93 6.95
CA ALA A 208 -1.94 -21.20 8.20
C ALA A 208 -0.46 -21.18 8.65
N PRO A 209 0.08 -20.05 9.13
CA PRO A 209 1.47 -19.94 9.54
C PRO A 209 1.69 -20.53 10.93
N ASP A 210 2.37 -21.68 10.98
CA ASP A 210 2.87 -22.29 12.21
C ASP A 210 4.04 -21.47 12.76
N ALA A 211 3.86 -20.88 13.94
CA ALA A 211 4.87 -20.03 14.55
C ALA A 211 6.13 -20.80 14.99
N ASP A 212 6.05 -22.12 15.17
CA ASP A 212 7.19 -22.97 15.50
C ASP A 212 8.00 -23.34 14.24
N LYS A 213 7.45 -23.10 13.04
CA LYS A 213 8.07 -23.37 11.73
C LYS A 213 8.16 -22.13 10.83
N ILE A 214 8.14 -20.95 11.43
CA ILE A 214 8.11 -19.67 10.70
C ILE A 214 9.30 -19.47 9.76
N GLY A 215 10.46 -20.08 10.07
CA GLY A 215 11.68 -19.99 9.25
C GLY A 215 11.51 -20.48 7.80
N ASP A 216 10.64 -21.46 7.58
CA ASP A 216 10.36 -22.02 6.24
C ASP A 216 9.23 -21.27 5.52
N TYR A 217 8.43 -20.51 6.25
CA TYR A 217 7.19 -19.90 5.75
C TYR A 217 7.46 -18.87 4.65
N LYS A 218 8.58 -18.15 4.71
CA LYS A 218 9.01 -17.24 3.64
C LYS A 218 9.22 -17.95 2.30
N SER A 219 9.81 -19.15 2.31
CA SER A 219 9.98 -19.95 1.09
C SER A 219 8.63 -20.44 0.59
N LEU A 220 7.75 -20.89 1.50
CA LEU A 220 6.39 -21.31 1.17
C LEU A 220 5.60 -20.20 0.47
N ILE A 221 5.62 -18.99 1.02
CA ILE A 221 4.96 -17.83 0.39
C ILE A 221 5.44 -17.65 -1.06
N ARG A 222 6.77 -17.69 -1.28
CA ARG A 222 7.35 -17.52 -2.62
C ARG A 222 6.87 -18.60 -3.59
N GLN A 223 6.81 -19.86 -3.16
CA GLN A 223 6.31 -20.96 -4.00
C GLN A 223 4.85 -20.73 -4.41
N HIS A 224 4.00 -20.25 -3.50
CA HIS A 224 2.60 -19.94 -3.80
C HIS A 224 2.48 -18.74 -4.76
N VAL A 225 3.27 -17.68 -4.59
CA VAL A 225 3.29 -16.54 -5.52
C VAL A 225 3.80 -16.95 -6.90
N GLU A 226 4.85 -17.77 -6.98
CA GLU A 226 5.37 -18.32 -8.23
C GLU A 226 4.32 -19.20 -8.94
N LYS A 227 3.60 -20.03 -8.18
CA LYS A 227 2.48 -20.82 -8.72
C LYS A 227 1.38 -19.91 -9.26
N PHE A 228 0.93 -18.91 -8.49
CA PHE A 228 -0.08 -17.96 -8.94
C PHE A 228 0.36 -17.26 -10.23
N ALA A 229 1.61 -16.81 -10.29
CA ALA A 229 2.14 -16.12 -11.47
C ALA A 229 2.20 -17.03 -12.71
N LYS A 230 2.57 -18.31 -12.53
CA LYS A 230 2.55 -19.33 -13.58
C LYS A 230 1.13 -19.60 -14.08
N ASP A 231 0.19 -19.76 -13.17
CA ASP A 231 -1.22 -20.02 -13.51
C ASP A 231 -1.83 -18.82 -14.24
N TYR A 232 -1.52 -17.59 -13.80
CA TYR A 232 -1.96 -16.36 -14.48
C TYR A 232 -1.37 -16.23 -15.89
N ARG A 233 -0.09 -16.61 -16.08
CA ARG A 233 0.52 -16.65 -17.42
C ARG A 233 -0.18 -17.64 -18.34
N ALA A 234 -0.45 -18.86 -17.86
CA ALA A 234 -1.17 -19.87 -18.63
C ALA A 234 -2.59 -19.40 -18.99
N TYR A 235 -3.27 -18.74 -18.05
CA TYR A 235 -4.55 -18.07 -18.28
C TYR A 235 -4.44 -17.02 -19.40
N PHE A 236 -3.43 -16.15 -19.38
CA PHE A 236 -3.23 -15.17 -20.45
C PHE A 236 -2.97 -15.84 -21.80
N GLU A 237 -1.99 -16.73 -21.87
CA GLU A 237 -1.56 -17.37 -23.12
C GLU A 237 -2.68 -18.21 -23.77
N THR A 238 -3.48 -18.90 -22.95
CA THR A 238 -4.60 -19.72 -23.46
C THR A 238 -5.72 -18.86 -24.03
N ASN A 239 -6.07 -17.75 -23.36
CA ASN A 239 -7.22 -16.93 -23.75
C ASN A 239 -6.88 -15.88 -24.81
N ASP A 240 -5.66 -15.34 -24.81
CA ASP A 240 -5.19 -14.44 -25.89
C ASP A 240 -5.12 -15.16 -27.24
N ALA A 241 -4.90 -16.49 -27.23
CA ALA A 241 -4.89 -17.33 -28.43
C ALA A 241 -6.28 -17.66 -28.99
N LEU A 242 -7.38 -17.24 -28.33
CA LEU A 242 -8.75 -17.53 -28.78
C LEU A 242 -9.24 -16.58 -29.88
N ASP A 243 -8.59 -15.43 -30.07
CA ASP A 243 -8.93 -14.46 -31.09
C ASP A 243 -7.68 -13.77 -31.68
N ASP A 244 -7.89 -12.94 -32.71
CA ASP A 244 -6.80 -12.25 -33.41
C ASP A 244 -6.39 -10.92 -32.75
N VAL A 245 -6.91 -10.59 -31.57
CA VAL A 245 -6.64 -9.32 -30.88
C VAL A 245 -5.41 -9.47 -29.99
N SER A 246 -4.27 -8.96 -30.44
CA SER A 246 -3.06 -8.99 -29.61
C SER A 246 -3.21 -8.08 -28.37
N ARG A 247 -3.03 -8.67 -27.17
CA ARG A 247 -3.04 -7.95 -25.89
C ARG A 247 -1.67 -7.94 -25.23
N THR A 248 -1.46 -7.00 -24.31
CA THR A 248 -0.24 -6.97 -23.47
C THR A 248 -0.57 -7.58 -22.11
N MET A 249 0.14 -8.64 -21.73
CA MET A 249 -0.04 -9.29 -20.43
C MET A 249 0.20 -8.29 -19.28
N LEU A 250 -0.75 -8.22 -18.35
CA LEU A 250 -0.61 -7.46 -17.11
C LEU A 250 0.43 -8.12 -16.19
N ASP A 251 0.83 -7.45 -15.10
CA ASP A 251 1.70 -8.09 -14.12
C ASP A 251 1.04 -9.36 -13.54
N GLN A 252 1.84 -10.33 -13.10
CA GLN A 252 1.35 -11.66 -12.72
C GLN A 252 1.09 -11.79 -11.21
N MET A 253 1.24 -10.72 -10.42
CA MET A 253 1.28 -10.84 -8.96
C MET A 253 -0.13 -10.85 -8.34
N PRO A 254 -0.35 -11.66 -7.30
CA PRO A 254 -1.64 -11.66 -6.59
C PRO A 254 -1.88 -10.30 -5.93
N ARG A 255 -3.15 -9.89 -5.92
CA ARG A 255 -3.58 -8.63 -5.29
C ARG A 255 -4.32 -8.83 -3.98
N LEU A 256 -4.72 -10.06 -3.68
CA LEU A 256 -5.38 -10.43 -2.44
C LEU A 256 -4.83 -11.77 -1.98
N THR A 257 -4.38 -11.85 -0.73
CA THR A 257 -3.88 -13.08 -0.11
C THR A 257 -4.73 -13.43 1.10
N LEU A 258 -5.23 -14.65 1.16
CA LEU A 258 -6.00 -15.19 2.29
C LEU A 258 -5.09 -16.09 3.14
N VAL A 259 -5.08 -15.87 4.46
CA VAL A 259 -4.21 -16.60 5.39
C VAL A 259 -5.06 -17.14 6.54
N PRO A 260 -5.43 -18.44 6.49
CA PRO A 260 -6.20 -19.09 7.55
C PRO A 260 -5.58 -18.88 8.93
N GLY A 261 -6.45 -18.66 9.91
CA GLY A 261 -6.10 -18.30 11.29
C GLY A 261 -5.76 -16.84 11.51
N LEU A 262 -5.46 -16.05 10.46
CA LEU A 262 -5.06 -14.64 10.61
C LEU A 262 -6.04 -13.64 10.00
N GLY A 263 -6.31 -13.75 8.70
CA GLY A 263 -7.06 -12.74 7.96
C GLY A 263 -6.60 -12.66 6.51
N MET A 264 -6.70 -11.48 5.92
CA MET A 264 -6.36 -11.25 4.52
C MET A 264 -5.47 -10.03 4.31
N PHE A 265 -4.71 -10.04 3.22
CA PHE A 265 -3.81 -8.98 2.81
C PHE A 265 -4.15 -8.51 1.40
N GLY A 266 -4.61 -7.26 1.26
CA GLY A 266 -4.73 -6.58 -0.04
C GLY A 266 -3.39 -5.97 -0.45
N HIS A 267 -2.97 -6.16 -1.70
CA HIS A 267 -1.68 -5.70 -2.23
C HIS A 267 -1.87 -4.71 -3.39
N GLY A 268 -1.27 -3.53 -3.28
CA GLY A 268 -1.40 -2.49 -4.30
C GLY A 268 -0.16 -1.62 -4.45
N ARG A 269 -0.06 -0.88 -5.56
CA ARG A 269 1.08 0.04 -5.80
C ARG A 269 1.07 1.23 -4.84
N THR A 270 -0.09 1.54 -4.27
CA THR A 270 -0.32 2.57 -3.27
C THR A 270 -1.16 1.99 -2.13
N LEU A 271 -1.18 2.64 -0.97
CA LEU A 271 -2.10 2.28 0.12
C LEU A 271 -3.57 2.29 -0.33
N LYS A 272 -3.95 3.23 -1.22
CA LYS A 272 -5.30 3.28 -1.78
C LYS A 272 -5.62 2.01 -2.57
N ASP A 273 -4.73 1.60 -3.46
CA ASP A 273 -4.92 0.39 -4.27
C ASP A 273 -4.98 -0.87 -3.38
N ALA A 274 -4.12 -0.95 -2.36
CA ALA A 274 -4.11 -2.06 -1.40
C ALA A 274 -5.43 -2.15 -0.64
N LYS A 275 -5.97 -1.01 -0.18
CA LYS A 275 -7.27 -0.95 0.50
C LYS A 275 -8.42 -1.35 -0.41
N ILE A 276 -8.41 -0.91 -1.67
CA ILE A 276 -9.43 -1.33 -2.65
C ILE A 276 -9.39 -2.84 -2.85
N ALA A 277 -8.20 -3.44 -2.94
CA ALA A 277 -8.07 -4.90 -3.03
C ALA A 277 -8.64 -5.60 -1.79
N SER A 278 -8.42 -5.05 -0.59
CA SER A 278 -9.03 -5.56 0.64
C SER A 278 -10.56 -5.37 0.68
N ASP A 279 -11.08 -4.21 0.27
CA ASP A 279 -12.54 -3.94 0.19
C ASP A 279 -13.21 -4.97 -0.73
N VAL A 280 -12.62 -5.18 -1.90
CA VAL A 280 -13.05 -6.22 -2.86
C VAL A 280 -12.94 -7.63 -2.27
N GLY A 281 -11.92 -7.88 -1.44
CA GLY A 281 -11.76 -9.14 -0.72
C GLY A 281 -12.89 -9.43 0.27
N GLU A 282 -13.35 -8.43 1.01
CA GLU A 282 -14.51 -8.59 1.91
C GLU A 282 -15.77 -8.90 1.12
N MET A 283 -16.02 -8.15 0.02
CA MET A 283 -17.15 -8.40 -0.87
C MET A 283 -17.11 -9.82 -1.46
N TRP A 284 -15.93 -10.27 -1.90
CA TRP A 284 -15.74 -11.62 -2.44
C TRP A 284 -16.03 -12.67 -1.36
N ILE A 285 -15.51 -12.51 -0.14
CA ILE A 285 -15.81 -13.42 0.98
C ILE A 285 -17.32 -13.50 1.24
N GLU A 286 -18.01 -12.37 1.28
CA GLU A 286 -19.46 -12.33 1.53
C GLU A 286 -20.26 -13.02 0.42
N ALA A 287 -19.96 -12.74 -0.85
CA ALA A 287 -20.64 -13.35 -1.99
C ALA A 287 -20.42 -14.87 -2.04
N VAL A 288 -19.16 -15.32 -1.90
CA VAL A 288 -18.85 -16.76 -1.92
C VAL A 288 -19.45 -17.48 -0.71
N ARG A 289 -19.39 -16.88 0.48
CA ARG A 289 -20.06 -17.41 1.67
C ARG A 289 -21.56 -17.53 1.47
N GLY A 290 -22.19 -16.52 0.87
CA GLY A 290 -23.61 -16.54 0.55
C GLY A 290 -23.97 -17.66 -0.43
N ALA A 291 -23.23 -17.77 -1.54
CA ALA A 291 -23.45 -18.80 -2.55
C ALA A 291 -23.30 -20.21 -1.97
N GLU A 292 -22.19 -20.48 -1.25
CA GLU A 292 -21.93 -21.78 -0.63
C GLU A 292 -22.90 -22.12 0.52
N ALA A 293 -23.60 -21.13 1.08
CA ALA A 293 -24.63 -21.39 2.09
C ALA A 293 -25.90 -22.01 1.47
N ILE A 294 -26.28 -21.60 0.25
CA ILE A 294 -27.53 -22.02 -0.39
C ILE A 294 -27.35 -22.97 -1.58
N GLY A 295 -26.12 -23.11 -2.09
CA GLY A 295 -25.75 -23.94 -3.23
C GLY A 295 -24.23 -24.04 -3.36
N ASP A 296 -23.70 -23.86 -4.56
CA ASP A 296 -22.25 -23.91 -4.85
C ASP A 296 -21.82 -22.64 -5.61
N PHE A 297 -20.72 -22.03 -5.20
CA PHE A 297 -20.16 -20.87 -5.89
C PHE A 297 -19.56 -21.27 -7.24
N HIS A 298 -20.21 -20.83 -8.32
CA HIS A 298 -19.82 -21.02 -9.71
C HIS A 298 -19.80 -19.66 -10.43
N PRO A 299 -18.67 -18.91 -10.35
CA PRO A 299 -18.53 -17.65 -11.07
C PRO A 299 -18.33 -17.89 -12.57
N LEU A 300 -18.12 -16.81 -13.32
CA LEU A 300 -17.75 -16.91 -14.74
C LEU A 300 -16.55 -17.81 -14.98
N SER A 301 -16.60 -18.49 -16.13
CA SER A 301 -15.45 -19.18 -16.66
C SER A 301 -14.29 -18.20 -16.87
N LYS A 302 -13.06 -18.69 -16.75
CA LYS A 302 -11.88 -17.87 -17.02
C LYS A 302 -11.85 -17.37 -18.48
N ALA A 303 -12.38 -18.14 -19.42
CA ALA A 303 -12.46 -17.73 -20.82
C ALA A 303 -13.40 -16.53 -21.00
N ASP A 304 -14.51 -16.50 -20.28
CA ASP A 304 -15.47 -15.38 -20.33
C ASP A 304 -15.01 -14.16 -19.52
N LEU A 305 -14.21 -14.39 -18.47
CA LEU A 305 -13.62 -13.33 -17.66
C LEU A 305 -12.51 -12.56 -18.39
N PHE A 306 -11.72 -13.27 -19.21
CA PHE A 306 -10.53 -12.71 -19.87
C PHE A 306 -10.81 -11.48 -20.76
N PRO A 307 -11.82 -11.49 -21.65
CA PRO A 307 -12.18 -10.32 -22.42
C PRO A 307 -12.46 -9.09 -21.56
N LEU A 308 -13.07 -9.27 -20.38
CA LEU A 308 -13.42 -8.17 -19.47
C LEU A 308 -12.20 -7.63 -18.74
N GLU A 309 -11.36 -8.51 -18.19
CA GLU A 309 -10.12 -8.09 -17.53
C GLU A 309 -9.22 -7.30 -18.49
N TYR A 310 -9.16 -7.69 -19.77
CA TYR A 310 -8.32 -7.04 -20.78
C TYR A 310 -9.06 -5.98 -21.61
N TRP A 311 -10.31 -5.67 -21.28
CA TRP A 311 -11.04 -4.62 -21.98
C TRP A 311 -10.49 -3.24 -21.64
N SER A 312 -10.19 -2.45 -22.67
CA SER A 312 -9.60 -1.11 -22.48
C SER A 312 -10.47 -0.16 -21.66
N LEU A 313 -11.80 -0.29 -21.71
CA LEU A 313 -12.72 0.52 -20.88
C LEU A 313 -12.64 0.14 -19.40
N GLU A 314 -12.51 -1.15 -19.09
CA GLU A 314 -12.34 -1.64 -17.72
C GLU A 314 -10.96 -1.29 -17.16
N GLN A 315 -9.91 -1.51 -17.95
CA GLN A 315 -8.55 -1.12 -17.57
C GLN A 315 -8.41 0.39 -17.38
N ALA A 316 -9.21 1.21 -18.07
CA ALA A 316 -9.24 2.66 -17.84
C ALA A 316 -9.71 3.04 -16.42
N LYS A 317 -10.48 2.18 -15.72
CA LYS A 317 -10.84 2.37 -14.30
C LYS A 317 -9.61 2.23 -13.37
N LEU A 318 -8.54 1.59 -13.84
CA LEU A 318 -7.27 1.43 -13.12
C LEU A 318 -6.22 2.49 -13.49
N ALA A 319 -6.41 3.19 -14.61
CA ALA A 319 -5.45 4.13 -15.16
C ALA A 319 -5.24 5.30 -14.20
N SER A 320 -4.28 5.16 -13.30
CA SER A 320 -3.74 6.26 -12.51
C SER A 320 -2.75 7.07 -13.35
N ASN A 321 -2.43 8.27 -12.88
CA ASN A 321 -1.26 9.00 -13.36
C ASN A 321 -0.01 8.10 -13.34
N LYS A 322 0.93 8.37 -14.25
CA LYS A 322 2.24 7.71 -14.32
C LYS A 322 2.83 7.56 -12.90
N PRO A 323 3.31 6.37 -12.50
CA PRO A 323 3.84 6.16 -11.16
C PRO A 323 4.98 7.15 -10.88
N LYS A 324 4.94 7.75 -9.70
CA LYS A 324 6.02 8.61 -9.20
C LYS A 324 7.23 7.77 -8.79
N LEU A 325 8.38 8.42 -8.63
CA LEU A 325 9.68 7.77 -8.44
C LEU A 325 9.73 6.80 -7.25
N LEU A 326 8.98 7.08 -6.18
CA LEU A 326 8.94 6.28 -4.96
C LEU A 326 7.57 5.58 -4.75
N THR A 327 6.81 5.37 -5.82
CA THR A 327 5.54 4.61 -5.72
C THR A 327 5.80 3.22 -5.14
N GLY A 328 4.96 2.80 -4.20
CA GLY A 328 5.08 1.51 -3.51
C GLY A 328 6.17 1.46 -2.44
N GLN A 329 6.90 2.56 -2.19
CA GLN A 329 7.94 2.63 -1.17
C GLN A 329 7.39 3.14 0.17
N VAL A 330 7.97 2.65 1.27
CA VAL A 330 7.71 3.11 2.63
C VAL A 330 9.00 3.70 3.21
N VAL A 331 8.92 4.96 3.67
CA VAL A 331 10.02 5.69 4.29
C VAL A 331 9.73 5.97 5.76
N LEU A 332 10.65 5.63 6.65
CA LEU A 332 10.59 6.03 8.06
C LEU A 332 11.58 7.15 8.32
N VAL A 333 11.11 8.25 8.93
CA VAL A 333 11.93 9.44 9.21
C VAL A 333 11.94 9.71 10.72
N THR A 334 13.11 9.57 11.36
CA THR A 334 13.26 9.94 12.79
C THR A 334 13.51 11.43 12.96
N GLY A 335 13.02 12.01 14.07
CA GLY A 335 12.99 13.47 14.22
C GLY A 335 12.16 14.12 13.11
N GLY A 336 11.12 13.39 12.67
CA GLY A 336 10.36 13.67 11.46
C GLY A 336 9.47 14.92 11.58
N ALA A 337 9.25 15.43 12.79
CA ALA A 337 8.53 16.69 13.00
C ALA A 337 9.47 17.91 13.13
N GLY A 338 10.79 17.70 13.10
CA GLY A 338 11.79 18.75 12.97
C GLY A 338 11.91 19.27 11.53
N ALA A 339 12.62 20.39 11.32
CA ALA A 339 12.69 21.08 10.03
C ALA A 339 13.10 20.16 8.86
N ILE A 340 14.28 19.52 8.97
CA ILE A 340 14.79 18.59 7.94
C ILE A 340 13.89 17.36 7.79
N GLY A 341 13.45 16.80 8.91
CA GLY A 341 12.60 15.60 8.92
C GLY A 341 11.28 15.82 8.21
N ALA A 342 10.60 16.93 8.50
CA ALA A 342 9.31 17.29 7.90
C ALA A 342 9.44 17.60 6.40
N ALA A 343 10.47 18.35 6.00
CA ALA A 343 10.78 18.61 4.60
C ALA A 343 11.07 17.30 3.83
N THR A 344 11.81 16.38 4.45
CA THR A 344 12.13 15.06 3.87
C THR A 344 10.90 14.19 3.73
N ALA A 345 10.08 14.06 4.78
CA ALA A 345 8.84 13.29 4.75
C ALA A 345 7.89 13.81 3.67
N ARG A 346 7.74 15.14 3.57
CA ARG A 346 6.93 15.80 2.54
C ARG A 346 7.46 15.52 1.14
N LEU A 347 8.75 15.73 0.90
CA LEU A 347 9.35 15.52 -0.43
C LEU A 347 9.23 14.06 -0.88
N PHE A 348 9.42 13.10 0.02
CA PHE A 348 9.29 11.68 -0.31
C PHE A 348 7.82 11.30 -0.61
N ALA A 349 6.86 11.82 0.15
CA ALA A 349 5.44 11.64 -0.10
C ALA A 349 4.99 12.31 -1.42
N ASP A 350 5.51 13.50 -1.73
CA ASP A 350 5.31 14.18 -3.00
C ASP A 350 5.87 13.38 -4.18
N ASN A 351 6.85 12.49 -3.94
CA ASN A 351 7.40 11.52 -4.89
C ASN A 351 6.77 10.12 -4.80
N GLY A 352 5.69 9.94 -4.03
CA GLY A 352 4.87 8.73 -4.03
C GLY A 352 5.15 7.73 -2.91
N ALA A 353 6.11 7.99 -2.01
CA ALA A 353 6.35 7.15 -0.85
C ALA A 353 5.26 7.34 0.22
N HIS A 354 5.03 6.32 1.04
CA HIS A 354 4.27 6.44 2.28
C HIS A 354 5.23 6.73 3.43
N ALA A 355 5.08 7.86 4.12
CA ALA A 355 5.99 8.24 5.20
C ALA A 355 5.49 7.81 6.58
N VAL A 356 6.39 7.29 7.41
CA VAL A 356 6.24 7.07 8.84
C VAL A 356 7.08 8.13 9.55
N VAL A 357 6.41 9.17 10.03
CA VAL A 357 7.03 10.30 10.71
C VAL A 357 7.16 9.96 12.18
N VAL A 358 8.39 9.75 12.66
CA VAL A 358 8.68 9.41 14.06
C VAL A 358 9.26 10.61 14.77
N ASP A 359 8.64 11.02 15.86
CA ASP A 359 9.13 12.11 16.71
C ASP A 359 8.78 11.84 18.18
N LEU A 360 9.45 12.52 19.11
CA LEU A 360 9.14 12.39 20.54
C LEU A 360 7.73 12.93 20.84
N ASP A 361 7.35 14.00 20.16
CA ASP A 361 6.01 14.61 20.25
C ASP A 361 5.05 13.94 19.26
N ALA A 362 4.13 13.13 19.78
CA ALA A 362 3.14 12.39 18.99
C ALA A 362 2.21 13.31 18.19
N ALA A 363 1.83 14.47 18.74
CA ALA A 363 0.92 15.41 18.08
C ALA A 363 1.62 16.06 16.90
N ARG A 364 2.87 16.51 17.09
CA ARG A 364 3.68 17.08 16.01
C ARG A 364 4.02 16.06 14.94
N ALA A 365 4.32 14.81 15.30
CA ALA A 365 4.52 13.72 14.35
C ALA A 365 3.29 13.50 13.47
N THR A 366 2.10 13.48 14.08
CA THR A 366 0.81 13.33 13.37
C THR A 366 0.53 14.50 12.45
N GLU A 367 0.78 15.73 12.89
CA GLU A 367 0.59 16.93 12.07
C GLU A 367 1.54 16.94 10.86
N ALA A 368 2.83 16.63 11.08
CA ALA A 368 3.83 16.57 10.03
C ALA A 368 3.50 15.47 9.00
N ALA A 369 3.04 14.29 9.43
CA ALA A 369 2.57 13.24 8.54
C ALA A 369 1.35 13.66 7.72
N LYS A 370 0.37 14.33 8.35
CA LYS A 370 -0.81 14.86 7.64
C LYS A 370 -0.40 15.89 6.57
N LYS A 371 0.55 16.78 6.89
CA LYS A 371 1.11 17.76 5.95
C LYS A 371 1.93 17.11 4.83
N ALA A 372 2.60 15.98 5.11
CA ALA A 372 3.31 15.20 4.09
C ALA A 372 2.34 14.59 3.06
N GLY A 373 1.18 14.11 3.50
CA GLY A 373 0.16 13.56 2.62
C GLY A 373 0.44 12.13 2.17
N ASN A 374 -0.17 11.71 1.06
CA ASN A 374 -0.06 10.36 0.50
C ASN A 374 -0.33 9.22 1.51
N GLY A 375 -1.23 9.43 2.47
CA GLY A 375 -1.53 8.42 3.50
C GLY A 375 -0.39 8.15 4.48
N SER A 376 0.53 9.10 4.68
CA SER A 376 1.59 9.06 5.69
C SER A 376 1.02 9.06 7.12
N ILE A 377 1.73 8.45 8.07
CA ILE A 377 1.33 8.33 9.48
C ILE A 377 2.38 8.96 10.42
N GLY A 378 1.91 9.48 11.56
CA GLY A 378 2.76 9.97 12.64
C GLY A 378 2.83 8.96 13.79
N VAL A 379 4.00 8.81 14.39
CA VAL A 379 4.25 7.94 15.55
C VAL A 379 5.03 8.71 16.61
N GLY A 380 4.47 8.81 17.81
CA GLY A 380 5.18 9.30 18.99
C GLY A 380 6.09 8.22 19.55
N ALA A 381 7.40 8.46 19.63
CA ALA A 381 8.36 7.53 20.21
C ALA A 381 9.61 8.25 20.72
N ASP A 382 10.04 7.92 21.93
CA ASP A 382 11.41 8.19 22.36
C ASP A 382 12.35 7.19 21.67
N ILE A 383 13.12 7.69 20.70
CA ILE A 383 14.05 6.86 19.92
C ILE A 383 15.26 6.37 20.72
N THR A 384 15.48 6.88 21.93
CA THR A 384 16.50 6.36 22.85
C THR A 384 16.02 5.12 23.62
N ASP A 385 14.71 4.84 23.59
CA ASP A 385 14.12 3.61 24.11
C ASP A 385 14.02 2.55 22.98
N PRO A 386 14.76 1.43 23.07
CA PRO A 386 14.73 0.39 22.04
C PRO A 386 13.36 -0.24 21.81
N ALA A 387 12.50 -0.31 22.84
CA ALA A 387 11.16 -0.87 22.71
C ALA A 387 10.24 0.08 21.93
N GLN A 388 10.30 1.38 22.21
CA GLN A 388 9.55 2.39 21.46
C GLN A 388 10.05 2.52 20.02
N MET A 389 11.37 2.45 19.80
CA MET A 389 11.94 2.37 18.45
C MET A 389 11.37 1.16 17.69
N ARG A 390 11.45 -0.04 18.27
CA ARG A 390 10.92 -1.26 17.65
C ARG A 390 9.42 -1.14 17.33
N ALA A 391 8.64 -0.58 18.25
CA ALA A 391 7.21 -0.36 18.06
C ALA A 391 6.90 0.58 16.87
N ALA A 392 7.72 1.62 16.65
CA ALA A 392 7.55 2.51 15.50
C ALA A 392 7.76 1.79 14.14
N PHE A 393 8.75 0.89 14.07
CA PHE A 393 8.96 0.05 12.88
C PHE A 393 7.86 -1.02 12.73
N ASP A 394 7.42 -1.64 13.82
CA ASP A 394 6.30 -2.59 13.79
C ASP A 394 5.00 -1.90 13.34
N LYS A 395 4.81 -0.61 13.65
CA LYS A 395 3.70 0.19 13.11
C LYS A 395 3.79 0.39 11.60
N ALA A 396 5.00 0.59 11.05
CA ALA A 396 5.21 0.65 9.60
C ALA A 396 4.81 -0.67 8.93
N VAL A 397 5.22 -1.80 9.52
CA VAL A 397 4.83 -3.15 9.04
C VAL A 397 3.32 -3.35 9.13
N ALA A 398 2.68 -2.97 10.25
CA ALA A 398 1.25 -3.15 10.43
C ALA A 398 0.40 -2.34 9.43
N VAL A 399 0.86 -1.15 9.02
CA VAL A 399 0.09 -0.24 8.16
C VAL A 399 0.41 -0.44 6.67
N TYR A 400 1.66 -0.76 6.33
CA TYR A 400 2.11 -0.82 4.93
C TYR A 400 2.68 -2.17 4.51
N GLY A 401 2.82 -3.11 5.45
CA GLY A 401 3.41 -4.43 5.23
C GLY A 401 4.94 -4.46 5.29
N GLY A 402 5.62 -3.32 5.47
CA GLY A 402 7.09 -3.31 5.46
C GLY A 402 7.76 -1.94 5.48
N LEU A 403 9.05 -1.90 5.12
CA LEU A 403 9.90 -0.70 5.09
C LEU A 403 10.97 -0.82 3.98
N ASP A 404 11.24 0.28 3.26
CA ASP A 404 12.25 0.31 2.20
C ASP A 404 13.35 1.35 2.42
N ILE A 405 13.02 2.44 3.13
CA ILE A 405 13.91 3.56 3.32
C ILE A 405 13.90 3.98 4.79
N LEU A 406 15.07 4.05 5.41
CA LEU A 406 15.24 4.71 6.70
C LEU A 406 15.95 6.05 6.49
N VAL A 407 15.33 7.14 6.92
CA VAL A 407 16.00 8.44 7.13
C VAL A 407 16.22 8.61 8.63
N SER A 408 17.40 8.25 9.08
CA SER A 408 17.86 8.34 10.46
C SER A 408 18.35 9.76 10.74
N ASN A 409 17.41 10.66 11.04
CA ASN A 409 17.62 12.12 11.03
C ASN A 409 17.68 12.77 12.41
N ALA A 410 17.05 12.20 13.43
CA ALA A 410 16.98 12.81 14.75
C ALA A 410 18.36 13.19 15.35
N GLY A 411 18.37 14.20 16.21
CA GLY A 411 19.58 14.62 16.92
C GLY A 411 19.36 15.89 17.74
N ALA A 412 20.23 16.09 18.73
CA ALA A 412 20.30 17.31 19.54
C ALA A 412 21.76 17.61 19.88
N ALA A 413 22.08 18.89 20.10
CA ALA A 413 23.44 19.33 20.37
C ALA A 413 23.60 19.67 21.85
N TRP A 414 24.57 19.01 22.49
CA TRP A 414 25.06 19.37 23.81
C TRP A 414 26.37 20.14 23.64
N GLU A 415 26.46 21.29 24.31
CA GLU A 415 27.64 22.16 24.27
C GLU A 415 28.44 22.07 25.58
N GLY A 416 29.77 22.05 25.46
CA GLY A 416 30.68 22.07 26.60
C GLY A 416 32.12 21.80 26.18
N ARG A 417 33.07 22.30 26.97
CA ARG A 417 34.48 21.95 26.80
C ARG A 417 34.63 20.48 27.18
N ILE A 418 35.24 19.67 26.31
CA ILE A 418 35.10 18.22 26.41
C ILE A 418 35.67 17.62 27.71
N GLY A 419 36.76 18.19 28.23
CA GLY A 419 37.35 17.75 29.51
C GLY A 419 36.65 18.30 30.76
N GLU A 420 35.62 19.13 30.60
CA GLU A 420 34.85 19.75 31.69
C GLU A 420 33.39 19.27 31.71
N LEU A 421 32.97 18.50 30.71
CA LEU A 421 31.64 17.92 30.64
C LEU A 421 31.53 16.74 31.61
N ASP A 422 30.39 16.66 32.30
CA ASP A 422 30.09 15.48 33.09
C ASP A 422 29.77 14.27 32.20
N ASP A 423 30.08 13.08 32.71
CA ASP A 423 29.89 11.82 32.00
C ASP A 423 28.43 11.57 31.60
N ALA A 424 27.46 12.03 32.41
CA ALA A 424 26.04 11.80 32.14
C ALA A 424 25.57 12.59 30.91
N THR A 425 26.01 13.85 30.77
CA THR A 425 25.76 14.68 29.60
C THR A 425 26.38 14.07 28.34
N LEU A 426 27.64 13.61 28.43
CA LEU A 426 28.30 12.98 27.28
C LEU A 426 27.58 11.69 26.86
N ARG A 427 27.24 10.82 27.82
CA ARG A 427 26.48 9.59 27.55
C ARG A 427 25.12 9.88 26.93
N LYS A 428 24.37 10.83 27.47
CA LYS A 428 23.07 11.24 26.91
C LYS A 428 23.18 11.67 25.44
N SER A 429 24.28 12.35 25.07
CA SER A 429 24.53 12.70 23.68
C SER A 429 24.80 11.48 22.81
N PHE A 430 25.55 10.49 23.29
CA PHE A 430 25.76 9.22 22.57
C PHE A 430 24.47 8.40 22.44
N GLU A 431 23.62 8.37 23.48
CA GLU A 431 22.32 7.70 23.41
C GLU A 431 21.48 8.23 22.25
N LEU A 432 21.36 9.56 22.12
CA LEU A 432 20.56 10.17 21.06
C LEU A 432 21.27 10.19 19.69
N ASN A 433 22.52 10.65 19.63
CA ASN A 433 23.22 10.92 18.37
C ASN A 433 23.97 9.71 17.79
N PHE A 434 24.00 8.58 18.48
CA PHE A 434 24.60 7.34 18.01
C PHE A 434 23.73 6.09 18.25
N PHE A 435 23.47 5.71 19.52
CA PHE A 435 22.79 4.44 19.81
C PHE A 435 21.35 4.39 19.26
N ALA A 436 20.61 5.51 19.29
CA ALA A 436 19.31 5.60 18.63
C ALA A 436 19.39 5.35 17.11
N HIS A 437 20.42 5.88 16.43
CA HIS A 437 20.64 5.63 14.99
C HIS A 437 20.99 4.17 14.70
N GLN A 438 21.78 3.54 15.57
CA GLN A 438 22.07 2.10 15.51
C GLN A 438 20.78 1.27 15.66
N SER A 439 19.97 1.58 16.68
CA SER A 439 18.70 0.88 16.92
C SER A 439 17.73 1.02 15.75
N ALA A 440 17.64 2.21 15.16
CA ALA A 440 16.85 2.43 13.95
C ALA A 440 17.36 1.59 12.76
N ALA A 441 18.67 1.56 12.52
CA ALA A 441 19.27 0.80 11.42
C ALA A 441 19.07 -0.71 11.59
N GLN A 442 19.21 -1.24 12.82
CA GLN A 442 18.93 -2.65 13.13
C GLN A 442 17.48 -3.03 12.81
N ASN A 443 16.51 -2.20 13.20
CA ASN A 443 15.10 -2.47 12.92
C ASN A 443 14.77 -2.37 11.43
N ALA A 444 15.39 -1.43 10.70
CA ALA A 444 15.23 -1.31 9.26
C ALA A 444 15.75 -2.57 8.54
N VAL A 445 16.97 -2.99 8.85
CA VAL A 445 17.60 -4.17 8.27
C VAL A 445 16.79 -5.44 8.56
N ARG A 446 16.29 -5.62 9.79
CA ARG A 446 15.43 -6.75 10.15
C ARG A 446 14.26 -6.91 9.17
N ILE A 447 13.56 -5.81 8.86
CA ILE A 447 12.42 -5.84 7.95
C ILE A 447 12.86 -6.03 6.49
N MET A 448 13.91 -5.32 6.05
CA MET A 448 14.42 -5.41 4.68
C MET A 448 14.92 -6.81 4.33
N LEU A 449 15.54 -7.51 5.28
CA LEU A 449 15.95 -8.91 5.11
C LEU A 449 14.75 -9.84 4.94
N GLU A 450 13.67 -9.64 5.71
CA GLU A 450 12.45 -10.43 5.56
C GLU A 450 11.78 -10.21 4.20
N GLN A 451 11.77 -8.97 3.69
CA GLN A 451 11.30 -8.68 2.33
C GLN A 451 12.22 -9.32 1.27
N GLY A 452 13.54 -9.25 1.47
CA GLY A 452 14.51 -9.74 0.48
C GLY A 452 14.52 -8.93 -0.82
N THR A 453 14.05 -7.68 -0.79
CA THR A 453 14.02 -6.76 -1.94
C THR A 453 15.07 -5.65 -1.84
N GLY A 454 16.02 -5.75 -0.91
CA GLY A 454 16.97 -4.66 -0.59
C GLY A 454 16.31 -3.47 0.11
N GLY A 455 17.01 -2.33 0.13
CA GLY A 455 16.55 -1.08 0.75
C GLY A 455 17.66 -0.05 0.87
N VAL A 456 17.42 1.05 1.57
CA VAL A 456 18.45 2.08 1.82
C VAL A 456 18.35 2.70 3.21
N LEU A 457 19.50 2.80 3.87
CA LEU A 457 19.69 3.51 5.13
C LEU A 457 20.33 4.87 4.83
N LEU A 458 19.73 5.94 5.32
CA LEU A 458 20.17 7.31 5.10
C LEU A 458 20.37 8.00 6.44
N PHE A 459 21.62 8.38 6.75
CA PHE A 459 21.96 8.98 8.05
C PHE A 459 22.15 10.48 7.93
N ASN A 460 21.49 11.27 8.78
CA ASN A 460 21.82 12.68 8.95
C ASN A 460 23.03 12.81 9.89
N THR A 461 24.18 13.09 9.29
CA THR A 461 25.43 13.32 10.02
C THR A 461 25.56 14.82 10.30
N SER A 462 26.77 15.37 10.30
CA SER A 462 26.98 16.79 10.54
C SER A 462 28.39 17.18 10.14
N LYS A 463 28.58 18.46 9.81
CA LYS A 463 29.91 19.06 9.71
C LYS A 463 30.79 18.70 10.92
N GLN A 464 30.20 18.63 12.11
CA GLN A 464 30.91 18.33 13.36
C GLN A 464 31.54 16.92 13.40
N ALA A 465 31.11 16.01 12.51
CA ALA A 465 31.72 14.69 12.34
C ALA A 465 33.09 14.75 11.63
N ILE A 466 33.34 15.82 10.88
CA ILE A 466 34.53 15.97 10.02
C ILE A 466 35.41 17.12 10.53
N ASN A 467 34.78 18.21 10.94
CA ASN A 467 35.43 19.43 11.39
C ASN A 467 34.88 19.89 12.74
N PRO A 468 35.55 19.54 13.85
CA PRO A 468 35.07 19.84 15.19
C PRO A 468 35.10 21.35 15.47
N GLY A 469 34.00 21.85 16.02
CA GLY A 469 33.88 23.21 16.53
C GLY A 469 34.22 23.32 18.03
N PRO A 470 34.64 24.51 18.50
CA PRO A 470 34.80 24.75 19.94
C PRO A 470 33.52 24.42 20.70
N LYS A 471 33.67 23.71 21.83
CA LYS A 471 32.57 23.29 22.72
C LYS A 471 31.54 22.33 22.10
N PHE A 472 31.81 21.76 20.92
CA PHE A 472 30.88 20.83 20.24
C PHE A 472 31.27 19.35 20.36
N GLY A 473 32.26 19.00 21.18
CA GLY A 473 32.79 17.64 21.29
C GLY A 473 31.73 16.59 21.62
N ALA A 474 30.81 16.89 22.54
CA ALA A 474 29.72 15.99 22.91
C ALA A 474 28.78 15.67 21.75
N TYR A 475 28.60 16.57 20.79
CA TYR A 475 27.78 16.36 19.60
C TYR A 475 28.57 15.79 18.42
N GLY A 476 29.77 16.33 18.17
CA GLY A 476 30.61 15.94 17.04
C GLY A 476 31.11 14.51 17.10
N MET A 477 31.53 14.03 18.28
CA MET A 477 32.02 12.65 18.46
C MET A 477 30.97 11.58 18.12
N PRO A 478 29.74 11.59 18.68
CA PRO A 478 28.74 10.61 18.29
C PRO A 478 28.30 10.77 16.83
N LYS A 479 28.29 11.99 16.25
CA LYS A 479 28.03 12.16 14.81
C LYS A 479 29.16 11.60 13.93
N ALA A 480 30.43 11.65 14.37
CA ALA A 480 31.53 10.97 13.71
C ALA A 480 31.39 9.44 13.79
N ALA A 481 30.97 8.91 14.95
CA ALA A 481 30.66 7.49 15.11
C ALA A 481 29.50 7.06 14.19
N THR A 482 28.43 7.86 14.08
CA THR A 482 27.29 7.62 13.18
C THR A 482 27.70 7.68 11.69
N LEU A 483 28.63 8.56 11.33
CA LEU A 483 29.20 8.58 9.97
C LEU A 483 29.92 7.27 9.65
N PHE A 484 30.74 6.76 10.57
CA PHE A 484 31.40 5.46 10.38
C PHE A 484 30.40 4.30 10.40
N LEU A 485 29.36 4.38 11.24
CA LEU A 485 28.28 3.40 11.30
C LEU A 485 27.59 3.23 9.95
N SER A 486 27.29 4.34 9.26
CA SER A 486 26.73 4.31 7.91
C SER A 486 27.60 3.47 6.95
N ARG A 487 28.93 3.62 7.01
CA ARG A 487 29.86 2.83 6.18
C ARG A 487 29.88 1.37 6.58
N GLN A 488 29.81 1.07 7.88
CA GLN A 488 29.77 -0.32 8.36
C GLN A 488 28.55 -1.07 7.83
N TYR A 489 27.37 -0.46 7.87
CA TYR A 489 26.15 -1.07 7.29
C TYR A 489 26.26 -1.29 5.78
N ALA A 490 26.96 -0.42 5.05
CA ALA A 490 27.18 -0.61 3.61
C ALA A 490 28.03 -1.87 3.33
N VAL A 491 29.05 -2.13 4.17
CA VAL A 491 29.90 -3.32 4.07
C VAL A 491 29.11 -4.58 4.44
N ASP A 492 28.40 -4.56 5.57
CA ASP A 492 27.77 -5.76 6.13
C ASP A 492 26.53 -6.21 5.35
N TYR A 493 25.75 -5.27 4.80
CA TYR A 493 24.46 -5.57 4.17
C TYR A 493 24.38 -5.25 2.67
N GLY A 494 25.46 -4.75 2.06
CA GLY A 494 25.51 -4.47 0.63
C GLY A 494 25.19 -5.69 -0.23
N ALA A 495 25.65 -6.89 0.18
CA ALA A 495 25.34 -8.16 -0.51
C ALA A 495 23.84 -8.52 -0.51
N HIS A 496 23.06 -7.95 0.41
CA HIS A 496 21.61 -8.12 0.50
C HIS A 496 20.84 -7.03 -0.28
N GLY A 497 21.54 -6.19 -1.05
CA GLY A 497 20.95 -5.05 -1.76
C GLY A 497 20.53 -3.91 -0.83
N ILE A 498 20.99 -3.90 0.43
CA ILE A 498 20.73 -2.82 1.37
C ILE A 498 21.88 -1.82 1.29
N ARG A 499 21.59 -0.64 0.75
CA ARG A 499 22.56 0.46 0.63
C ARG A 499 22.58 1.27 1.91
N SER A 500 23.69 1.94 2.19
CA SER A 500 23.78 2.85 3.34
C SER A 500 24.60 4.07 2.98
N ASN A 501 24.02 5.26 3.14
CA ASN A 501 24.63 6.54 2.79
C ASN A 501 24.38 7.58 3.89
N ALA A 502 25.08 8.70 3.81
CA ALA A 502 24.94 9.80 4.76
C ALA A 502 24.78 11.15 4.05
N VAL A 503 24.10 12.08 4.72
CA VAL A 503 24.10 13.49 4.36
C VAL A 503 24.83 14.26 5.45
N ASN A 504 25.75 15.12 5.04
CA ASN A 504 26.54 16.00 5.89
C ASN A 504 26.03 17.44 5.70
N ALA A 505 25.08 17.85 6.55
CA ALA A 505 24.50 19.18 6.50
C ALA A 505 25.24 20.19 7.40
N ASP A 506 25.28 21.46 6.99
CA ASP A 506 25.76 22.59 7.79
C ASP A 506 24.72 23.71 7.87
N ARG A 507 24.64 24.37 9.03
CA ARG A 507 23.84 25.57 9.31
C ARG A 507 22.40 25.56 8.79
N ILE A 508 21.61 24.56 9.17
CA ILE A 508 20.17 24.54 8.86
C ILE A 508 19.37 25.10 10.03
N ARG A 509 18.54 26.12 9.80
CA ARG A 509 17.61 26.63 10.83
C ARG A 509 16.68 25.51 11.29
N SER A 510 16.76 25.19 12.57
CA SER A 510 16.13 23.99 13.11
C SER A 510 16.04 24.05 14.63
N GLY A 511 15.48 23.02 15.26
CA GLY A 511 15.57 22.86 16.71
C GLY A 511 17.01 22.70 17.23
N LEU A 512 17.97 22.35 16.34
CA LEU A 512 19.39 22.23 16.64
C LEU A 512 20.15 23.55 16.50
N LEU A 513 19.82 24.35 15.49
CA LEU A 513 20.37 25.70 15.28
C LEU A 513 19.21 26.70 15.35
N THR A 514 18.93 27.16 16.57
CA THR A 514 17.82 28.07 16.87
C THR A 514 18.18 29.51 16.53
N ASP A 515 17.19 30.39 16.38
CA ASP A 515 17.42 31.80 16.12
C ASP A 515 18.26 32.47 17.22
N ALA A 516 18.10 32.07 18.49
CA ALA A 516 18.93 32.54 19.59
C ALA A 516 20.42 32.15 19.42
N MET A 517 20.69 30.92 18.96
CA MET A 517 22.06 30.48 18.67
C MET A 517 22.64 31.21 17.46
N ILE A 518 21.82 31.46 16.43
CA ILE A 518 22.22 32.22 15.24
C ILE A 518 22.59 33.64 15.63
N ALA A 519 21.74 34.34 16.38
CA ALA A 519 21.99 35.68 16.90
C ALA A 519 23.28 35.76 17.75
N SER A 520 23.47 34.80 18.66
CA SER A 520 24.66 34.74 19.50
C SER A 520 25.94 34.53 18.68
N ARG A 521 25.92 33.59 17.73
CA ARG A 521 27.10 33.23 16.94
C ARG A 521 27.43 34.23 15.84
N SER A 522 26.43 34.87 15.24
CA SER A 522 26.63 35.95 14.26
C SER A 522 27.28 37.16 14.95
N SER A 523 26.77 37.57 16.11
CA SER A 523 27.34 38.63 16.95
C SER A 523 28.78 38.33 17.37
N ALA A 524 29.07 37.11 17.84
CA ALA A 524 30.42 36.69 18.21
C ALA A 524 31.42 36.70 17.03
N ARG A 525 30.92 36.70 15.78
CA ARG A 525 31.73 36.77 14.55
C ARG A 525 31.73 38.16 13.91
N GLY A 526 31.01 39.13 14.49
CA GLY A 526 30.92 40.48 13.94
C GLY A 526 30.19 40.58 12.60
N VAL A 527 29.25 39.66 12.32
CA VAL A 527 28.48 39.63 11.07
C VAL A 527 26.98 39.62 11.36
N SER A 528 26.15 39.99 10.39
CA SER A 528 24.69 39.83 10.49
C SER A 528 24.29 38.35 10.49
N GLU A 529 23.08 38.04 10.96
CA GLU A 529 22.55 36.67 10.91
C GLU A 529 22.47 36.13 9.47
N LYS A 530 22.11 36.99 8.51
CA LYS A 530 22.07 36.62 7.09
C LYS A 530 23.46 36.24 6.57
N GLU A 531 24.46 37.06 6.86
CA GLU A 531 25.85 36.78 6.50
C GLU A 531 26.40 35.55 7.22
N TYR A 532 25.98 35.31 8.47
CA TYR A 532 26.34 34.10 9.20
C TYR A 532 25.78 32.84 8.54
N MET A 533 24.50 32.84 8.18
CA MET A 533 23.85 31.69 7.56
C MET A 533 24.32 31.44 6.13
N ALA A 534 24.63 32.52 5.39
CA ALA A 534 25.20 32.48 4.05
C ALA A 534 26.75 32.42 4.04
N GLY A 535 27.40 32.24 5.19
CA GLY A 535 28.85 32.27 5.35
C GLY A 535 29.53 30.98 4.86
N ASN A 536 29.36 30.69 3.57
CA ASN A 536 29.87 29.58 2.78
C ASN A 536 30.29 30.09 1.38
N LEU A 537 30.90 29.23 0.55
CA LEU A 537 31.48 29.65 -0.74
C LEU A 537 30.43 30.10 -1.77
N LEU A 538 29.19 29.61 -1.68
CA LEU A 538 28.11 30.04 -2.56
C LEU A 538 27.44 31.35 -2.12
N GLY A 539 27.68 31.81 -0.89
CA GLY A 539 27.04 33.00 -0.36
C GLY A 539 25.53 32.85 -0.17
N GLN A 540 25.04 31.63 0.07
CA GLN A 540 23.61 31.31 0.15
C GLN A 540 23.28 30.56 1.45
N GLU A 541 22.13 30.85 2.05
CA GLU A 541 21.63 30.06 3.17
C GLU A 541 21.20 28.67 2.69
N VAL A 542 21.58 27.63 3.42
CA VAL A 542 21.21 26.25 3.14
C VAL A 542 19.94 25.90 3.90
N THR A 543 18.97 25.32 3.21
CA THR A 543 17.62 25.07 3.73
C THR A 543 17.37 23.61 4.09
N ALA A 544 16.28 23.33 4.80
CA ALA A 544 15.84 21.97 5.09
C ALA A 544 15.47 21.20 3.80
N GLU A 545 14.94 21.92 2.81
CA GLU A 545 14.58 21.41 1.49
C GLU A 545 15.82 20.95 0.71
N ASP A 546 16.94 21.68 0.80
CA ASP A 546 18.21 21.28 0.16
C ASP A 546 18.71 19.94 0.71
N VAL A 547 18.62 19.76 2.04
CA VAL A 547 18.97 18.50 2.71
C VAL A 547 18.02 17.37 2.31
N ALA A 548 16.71 17.65 2.24
CA ALA A 548 15.71 16.69 1.79
C ALA A 548 15.99 16.21 0.35
N GLN A 549 16.41 17.10 -0.55
CA GLN A 549 16.80 16.74 -1.91
C GLN A 549 18.02 15.81 -1.95
N ALA A 550 19.01 16.04 -1.09
CA ALA A 550 20.16 15.14 -0.98
C ALA A 550 19.74 13.74 -0.51
N PHE A 551 18.81 13.63 0.46
CA PHE A 551 18.25 12.35 0.86
C PHE A 551 17.48 11.66 -0.27
N LEU A 552 16.64 12.40 -1.00
CA LEU A 552 15.90 11.85 -2.13
C LEU A 552 16.87 11.33 -3.21
N HIS A 553 17.90 12.11 -3.56
CA HIS A 553 18.91 11.70 -4.52
C HIS A 553 19.63 10.41 -4.10
N GLN A 554 20.04 10.30 -2.84
CA GLN A 554 20.65 9.08 -2.29
C GLN A 554 19.69 7.88 -2.28
N ALA A 555 18.40 8.11 -2.04
CA ALA A 555 17.38 7.07 -2.12
C ALA A 555 17.22 6.53 -3.55
N LEU A 556 17.33 7.40 -4.56
CA LEU A 556 17.21 7.05 -5.98
C LEU A 556 18.51 6.53 -6.61
N ALA A 557 19.68 6.79 -6.00
CA ALA A 557 20.98 6.38 -6.51
C ALA A 557 21.27 4.88 -6.26
N GLU A 558 20.65 4.00 -7.04
CA GLU A 558 20.68 2.53 -6.86
C GLU A 558 22.09 1.90 -6.96
N ARG A 559 23.07 2.59 -7.54
CA ARG A 559 24.48 2.15 -7.65
C ARG A 559 25.41 2.85 -6.67
N THR A 560 24.86 3.52 -5.64
CA THR A 560 25.63 4.30 -4.67
C THR A 560 25.39 3.79 -3.24
N THR A 561 26.47 3.37 -2.58
CA THR A 561 26.52 2.98 -1.17
C THR A 561 27.81 3.50 -0.53
N ALA A 562 27.83 3.66 0.79
CA ALA A 562 28.87 4.31 1.59
C ALA A 562 29.19 5.76 1.17
N ASN A 563 28.31 6.41 0.40
CA ASN A 563 28.49 7.79 -0.03
C ASN A 563 28.06 8.77 1.06
N VAL A 564 28.73 9.92 1.07
CA VAL A 564 28.37 11.02 1.96
C VAL A 564 28.20 12.27 1.09
N THR A 565 26.97 12.79 1.02
CA THR A 565 26.69 14.04 0.30
C THR A 565 26.76 15.20 1.26
N THR A 566 27.64 16.16 0.98
CA THR A 566 27.75 17.40 1.75
C THR A 566 26.77 18.44 1.23
N VAL A 567 26.01 19.06 2.13
CA VAL A 567 25.01 20.10 1.84
C VAL A 567 25.27 21.29 2.77
N ASP A 568 26.21 22.15 2.37
CA ASP A 568 26.76 23.22 3.23
C ASP A 568 27.12 24.53 2.50
N GLY A 569 26.78 24.64 1.21
CA GLY A 569 27.14 25.77 0.36
C GLY A 569 28.65 25.93 0.12
N GLY A 570 29.45 24.87 0.32
CA GLY A 570 30.90 24.85 0.13
C GLY A 570 31.68 25.20 1.40
N ASN A 571 31.32 24.67 2.56
CA ASN A 571 32.15 24.85 3.76
C ASN A 571 33.44 24.03 3.63
N ILE A 572 34.51 24.62 3.10
CA ILE A 572 35.76 23.90 2.78
C ILE A 572 36.34 23.12 3.95
N ALA A 573 36.13 23.60 5.17
CA ALA A 573 36.64 22.93 6.36
C ALA A 573 35.87 21.63 6.68
N ALA A 574 34.64 21.48 6.17
CA ALA A 574 33.81 20.28 6.27
C ALA A 574 33.88 19.38 5.02
N ALA A 575 34.72 19.72 4.05
CA ALA A 575 34.90 18.92 2.83
C ALA A 575 35.52 17.55 3.19
N LEU A 576 34.90 16.48 2.69
CA LEU A 576 35.40 15.12 2.83
C LEU A 576 36.59 14.92 1.89
N ARG A 577 37.68 14.37 2.43
CA ARG A 577 38.90 14.02 1.69
C ARG A 577 39.09 12.52 1.64
#